data_AF-K6XDW4-F1
#
_entry.id   AF-K6XDW4-F1
#
_cell.length_a   1.000
_cell.length_b   1.000
_cell.length_c   1.000
_cell.angle_alpha   90.00
_cell.angle_beta   90.00
_cell.angle_gamma   90.00
#
_symmetry.space_group_name_H-M   'P 1'
#
loop_
_entity.id
_entity.type
_entity.pdbx_description
1 polymer ?
#
loop_
_entity_poly.entity_id
_entity_poly.type
_entity_poly.pdbx_seq_one_letter_code
_entity_poly.pdbx_strand_id
1 'polypeptide(L)'
;MKKKGISNQIKQAPVPNSFIPKGYATDNLLSQIITSKYQYGLPLYRQETMFKQYSIELSRKTTTDWMKKSADILQVLYDRIRQQLLKHSVIHADERVKIRKKKQSSAITV
;
A
#
# COMPACT_ATOMS: atom_id res chain seq x y z
N MET A 1 -0.84 -52.46 29.19
CA MET A 1 -0.19 -52.37 27.85
C MET A 1 -0.27 -50.92 27.37
N LYS A 2 0.85 -50.18 27.39
CA LYS A 2 0.91 -48.76 26.99
C LYS A 2 0.84 -48.66 25.45
N LYS A 3 -0.21 -48.02 24.90
CA LYS A 3 -0.28 -47.68 23.48
C LYS A 3 0.78 -46.60 23.19
N LYS A 4 1.82 -46.94 22.42
CA LYS A 4 2.79 -45.97 21.90
C LYS A 4 2.05 -45.00 20.98
N GLY A 5 1.93 -43.74 21.41
CA GLY A 5 1.38 -42.66 20.59
C GLY A 5 2.28 -42.42 19.39
N ILE A 6 1.68 -42.36 18.21
CA ILE A 6 2.37 -42.07 16.95
C ILE A 6 2.64 -40.56 16.93
N SER A 7 3.91 -40.18 17.03
CA SER A 7 4.33 -38.78 16.93
C SER A 7 4.54 -38.43 15.46
N ASN A 8 3.56 -37.75 14.86
CA ASN A 8 3.70 -37.20 13.51
C ASN A 8 4.30 -35.80 13.59
N GLN A 9 5.49 -35.61 12.99
CA GLN A 9 6.12 -34.30 12.85
C GLN A 9 5.43 -33.53 11.72
N ILE A 10 4.57 -32.57 12.08
CA ILE A 10 3.96 -31.65 11.12
C ILE A 10 5.01 -30.58 10.76
N LYS A 11 5.65 -30.71 9.60
CA LYS A 11 6.48 -29.64 9.02
C LYS A 11 5.60 -28.74 8.17
N GLN A 12 5.37 -27.51 8.62
CA GLN A 12 4.70 -26.46 7.83
C GLN A 12 5.74 -25.57 7.14
N ALA A 13 5.47 -25.18 5.90
CA ALA A 13 6.29 -24.21 5.19
C ALA A 13 6.15 -22.82 5.84
N PRO A 14 7.24 -22.03 5.92
CA PRO A 14 7.15 -20.67 6.42
C PRO A 14 6.22 -19.84 5.52
N VAL A 15 5.36 -19.04 6.16
CA VAL A 15 4.40 -18.18 5.45
C VAL A 15 5.18 -17.18 4.59
N PRO A 16 4.80 -16.96 3.31
CA PRO A 16 5.46 -15.96 2.48
C PRO A 16 5.36 -14.58 3.12
N ASN A 17 6.41 -13.77 2.97
CA ASN A 17 6.43 -12.40 3.49
C ASN A 17 5.32 -11.58 2.84
N SER A 18 4.34 -11.17 3.65
CA SER A 18 3.27 -10.29 3.18
C SER A 18 3.78 -8.87 2.95
N PHE A 19 3.26 -8.20 1.93
CA PHE A 19 3.64 -6.82 1.59
C PHE A 19 3.36 -5.84 2.74
N ILE A 20 2.26 -6.02 3.48
CA ILE A 20 2.00 -5.28 4.72
C ILE A 20 2.05 -6.25 5.90
N PRO A 21 3.06 -6.18 6.78
CA PRO A 21 3.18 -7.08 7.92
C PRO A 21 1.93 -7.04 8.82
N LYS A 22 1.37 -8.21 9.11
CA LYS A 22 0.18 -8.38 9.97
C LYS A 22 -1.05 -7.59 9.49
N GLY A 23 -1.11 -7.22 8.22
CA GLY A 23 -2.26 -6.55 7.62
C GLY A 23 -3.33 -7.55 7.19
N TYR A 24 -4.60 -7.13 7.23
CA TYR A 24 -5.73 -7.88 6.65
C TYR A 24 -5.78 -7.80 5.11
N ALA A 25 -4.99 -6.91 4.50
CA ALA A 25 -4.94 -6.76 3.05
C ALA A 25 -4.04 -7.84 2.45
N THR A 26 -4.60 -8.61 1.52
CA THR A 26 -3.81 -9.49 0.65
C THR A 26 -3.10 -8.65 -0.42
N ASP A 27 -1.98 -9.16 -0.91
CA ASP A 27 -1.17 -8.46 -1.94
C ASP A 27 -1.99 -8.19 -3.21
N ASN A 28 -2.90 -9.10 -3.57
CA ASN A 28 -3.80 -8.95 -4.71
C ASN A 28 -4.89 -7.88 -4.50
N LEU A 29 -5.44 -7.78 -3.29
CA LEU A 29 -6.39 -6.72 -2.98
C LEU A 29 -5.70 -5.35 -3.04
N LEU A 30 -4.49 -5.27 -2.49
CA LEU A 30 -3.71 -4.04 -2.47
C LEU A 30 -3.32 -3.59 -3.87
N SER A 31 -2.84 -4.51 -4.72
CA SER A 31 -2.49 -4.21 -6.12
C SER A 31 -3.70 -3.69 -6.90
N GLN A 32 -4.89 -4.26 -6.68
CA GLN A 32 -6.12 -3.81 -7.33
C GLN A 32 -6.54 -2.41 -6.90
N ILE A 33 -6.46 -2.10 -5.60
CA ILE A 33 -6.78 -0.78 -5.04
C ILE A 33 -5.81 0.28 -5.59
N ILE A 34 -4.50 -0.02 -5.61
CA ILE A 34 -3.45 0.87 -6.13
C ILE A 34 -3.68 1.14 -7.61
N THR A 35 -3.85 0.08 -8.41
CA THR A 35 -4.11 0.18 -9.86
C THR A 35 -5.37 1.00 -10.12
N SER A 36 -6.46 0.71 -9.41
CA SER A 36 -7.70 1.47 -9.53
C SER A 36 -7.52 2.95 -9.25
N LYS A 37 -6.71 3.30 -8.24
CA LYS A 37 -6.48 4.69 -7.86
C LYS A 37 -5.61 5.46 -8.85
N TYR A 38 -4.48 4.89 -9.27
CA TYR A 38 -3.47 5.60 -10.04
C TYR A 38 -3.54 5.35 -11.54
N GLN A 39 -3.86 4.13 -11.98
CA GLN A 39 -4.01 3.80 -13.39
C GLN A 39 -5.38 4.22 -13.92
N TYR A 40 -6.45 3.87 -13.21
CA TYR A 40 -7.83 4.14 -13.66
C TYR A 40 -8.42 5.44 -13.07
N GLY A 41 -7.66 6.18 -12.26
CA GLY A 41 -8.09 7.46 -11.70
C GLY A 41 -9.30 7.38 -10.78
N LEU A 42 -9.57 6.21 -10.19
CA LEU A 42 -10.74 5.94 -9.36
C LEU A 42 -10.49 6.38 -7.89
N PRO A 43 -11.15 7.44 -7.39
CA PRO A 43 -10.90 7.92 -6.03
C PRO A 43 -11.33 6.90 -4.96
N LEU A 44 -10.67 6.92 -3.80
CA LEU A 44 -10.90 5.93 -2.72
C LEU A 44 -12.35 5.90 -2.20
N TYR A 45 -13.05 7.04 -2.17
CA TYR A 45 -14.47 7.05 -1.76
C TYR A 45 -15.37 6.30 -2.76
N ARG A 46 -15.00 6.31 -4.03
CA ARG A 46 -15.74 5.62 -5.09
C ARG A 46 -15.45 4.13 -5.04
N GLN A 47 -14.20 3.76 -4.78
CA GLN A 47 -13.83 2.37 -4.50
C GLN A 47 -14.57 1.82 -3.28
N GLU A 48 -14.65 2.57 -2.18
CA GLU A 48 -15.46 2.19 -1.00
C GLU A 48 -16.93 1.95 -1.37
N THR A 49 -17.50 2.79 -2.22
CA THR A 49 -18.89 2.61 -2.70
C THR A 49 -19.03 1.33 -3.54
N MET A 50 -18.06 1.03 -4.40
CA MET A 50 -18.05 -0.21 -5.20
C MET A 50 -17.92 -1.45 -4.30
N PHE A 51 -17.04 -1.44 -3.29
CA PHE A 51 -16.93 -2.56 -2.36
C PHE A 51 -18.21 -2.78 -1.55
N LYS A 52 -18.90 -1.70 -1.16
CA LYS A 52 -20.22 -1.78 -0.52
C LYS A 52 -21.27 -2.46 -1.42
N GLN A 53 -21.21 -2.26 -2.74
CA GLN A 53 -22.10 -2.97 -3.68
C GLN A 53 -21.83 -4.48 -3.71
N TYR A 54 -20.60 -4.91 -3.45
CA TYR A 54 -20.24 -6.32 -3.29
C TYR A 54 -20.45 -6.84 -1.85
N SER A 55 -21.16 -6.10 -1.00
CA SER A 55 -21.36 -6.41 0.43
C SER A 55 -20.05 -6.52 1.23
N ILE A 56 -18.98 -5.87 0.76
CA ILE A 56 -17.69 -5.80 1.44
C ILE A 56 -17.57 -4.45 2.15
N GLU A 57 -17.55 -4.47 3.48
CA GLU A 57 -17.36 -3.27 4.29
C GLU A 57 -15.89 -2.87 4.33
N LEU A 58 -15.47 -2.06 3.34
CA LEU A 58 -14.12 -1.55 3.26
C LEU A 58 -14.08 -0.02 3.42
N SER A 59 -13.75 0.45 4.62
CA SER A 59 -13.67 1.88 4.92
C SER A 59 -12.57 2.59 4.13
N ARG A 60 -12.84 3.82 3.69
CA ARG A 60 -11.83 4.73 3.14
C ARG A 60 -10.63 4.94 4.07
N LYS A 61 -10.83 4.92 5.39
CA LYS A 61 -9.72 5.10 6.36
C LYS A 61 -8.72 3.96 6.21
N THR A 62 -9.20 2.72 6.21
CA THR A 62 -8.40 1.51 6.08
C THR A 62 -7.62 1.49 4.78
N THR A 63 -8.28 1.77 3.65
CA THR A 63 -7.60 1.83 2.34
C THR A 63 -6.60 2.97 2.25
N THR A 64 -6.87 4.11 2.88
CA THR A 64 -5.90 5.20 2.96
C THR A 64 -4.66 4.80 3.76
N ASP A 65 -4.83 4.10 4.87
CA ASP A 65 -3.70 3.67 5.70
C ASP A 65 -2.88 2.56 5.01
N TRP A 66 -3.53 1.65 4.28
CA TRP A 66 -2.82 0.69 3.41
C TRP A 66 -2.04 1.39 2.30
N MET A 67 -2.62 2.42 1.69
CA MET A 67 -1.94 3.21 0.67
C MET A 67 -0.69 3.91 1.19
N LYS A 68 -0.73 4.45 2.41
CA LYS A 68 0.44 5.09 3.04
C LYS A 68 1.56 4.07 3.26
N LYS A 69 1.26 2.94 3.91
CA LYS A 69 2.24 1.87 4.14
C LYS A 69 2.87 1.38 2.83
N SER A 70 2.05 1.27 1.79
CA SER A 70 2.53 0.88 0.45
C SER A 70 3.49 1.92 -0.15
N ALA A 71 3.19 3.21 0.04
CA ALA A 71 4.07 4.28 -0.41
C ALA A 71 5.42 4.25 0.32
N ASP A 72 5.41 4.01 1.64
CA ASP A 72 6.63 3.91 2.44
C ASP A 72 7.53 2.77 1.95
N ILE A 73 6.94 1.61 1.61
CA ILE A 73 7.68 0.45 1.07
C ILE A 73 8.25 0.75 -0.32
N LEU A 74 7.46 1.40 -1.18
CA LEU A 74 7.85 1.74 -2.56
C LEU A 74 8.85 2.91 -2.63
N GLN A 75 9.17 3.57 -1.51
CA GLN A 75 10.12 4.66 -1.43
C GLN A 75 11.50 4.26 -1.98
N VAL A 76 11.96 3.05 -1.70
CA VAL A 76 13.26 2.54 -2.19
C VAL A 76 13.31 2.51 -3.73
N LEU A 77 12.19 2.11 -4.37
CA LEU A 77 12.08 2.10 -5.83
C LEU A 77 12.10 3.53 -6.38
N TYR A 78 11.34 4.44 -5.76
CA TYR A 78 11.34 5.84 -6.13
C TYR A 78 12.74 6.46 -6.03
N ASP A 79 13.45 6.22 -4.94
CA ASP A 79 14.80 6.73 -4.72
C ASP A 79 15.77 6.22 -5.80
N ARG A 80 15.64 4.96 -6.19
CA ARG A 80 16.45 4.38 -7.26
C ARG A 80 16.16 5.01 -8.62
N ILE A 81 14.89 5.20 -8.96
CA ILE A 81 14.48 5.87 -10.20
C ILE A 81 15.02 7.30 -10.21
N ARG A 82 14.86 8.03 -9.10
CA ARG A 82 15.38 9.39 -8.93
C ARG A 82 16.90 9.45 -9.13
N GLN A 83 17.65 8.54 -8.52
CA GLN A 83 19.10 8.45 -8.69
C GLN A 83 19.50 8.25 -10.16
N GLN A 84 18.78 7.39 -10.91
CA GLN A 84 19.06 7.18 -12.32
C GLN A 84 18.71 8.41 -13.16
N LEU A 85 17.56 9.02 -12.90
CA LEU A 85 17.11 10.23 -13.61
C LEU A 85 18.13 11.36 -13.50
N LEU A 86 18.72 11.55 -12.30
CA LEU A 86 19.71 12.60 -12.04
C LEU A 86 21.08 12.36 -12.71
N LYS A 87 21.33 11.19 -13.29
CA LYS A 87 22.57 10.94 -14.06
C LYS A 87 22.50 11.49 -15.49
N HIS A 88 21.31 11.74 -16.00
CA HIS A 88 21.14 12.26 -17.35
C HIS A 88 21.39 13.77 -17.35
N SER A 89 22.09 14.26 -18.38
CA SER A 89 22.43 15.68 -18.53
C SER A 89 21.21 16.57 -18.84
N VAL A 90 20.15 15.98 -19.40
CA VAL A 90 18.89 16.67 -19.74
C VAL A 90 17.74 15.88 -19.15
N ILE A 91 16.87 16.56 -18.40
CA ILE A 91 15.66 16.00 -17.81
C ILE A 91 14.46 16.77 -18.38
N HIS A 92 13.55 16.06 -19.04
CA HIS A 92 12.28 16.61 -19.48
C HIS A 92 11.27 16.54 -18.34
N ALA A 93 10.71 17.69 -17.95
CA ALA A 93 9.66 17.77 -16.95
C ALA A 93 8.43 18.40 -17.60
N ASP A 94 7.29 17.73 -17.46
CA ASP A 94 5.98 18.25 -17.86
C ASP A 94 5.25 18.82 -16.64
N GLU A 95 4.55 19.93 -16.82
CA GLU A 95 3.86 20.61 -15.73
C GLU A 95 2.67 19.76 -15.23
N ARG A 96 2.63 19.48 -13.93
CA ARG A 96 1.52 18.74 -13.31
C ARG A 96 0.65 19.64 -12.43
N VAL A 97 -0.61 19.24 -12.30
CA VAL A 97 -1.67 19.94 -11.55
C VAL A 97 -1.19 20.40 -10.17
N LYS A 98 -1.38 21.68 -9.87
CA LYS A 98 -1.07 22.29 -8.57
C LYS A 98 -1.90 21.64 -7.46
N ILE A 99 -1.23 20.90 -6.58
CA ILE A 99 -1.84 20.35 -5.37
C ILE A 99 -1.86 21.47 -4.31
N ARG A 100 -3.03 21.80 -3.77
CA ARG A 100 -3.14 22.77 -2.66
C ARG A 100 -2.39 22.23 -1.44
N LYS A 101 -1.25 22.84 -1.10
CA LYS A 101 -0.62 22.65 0.21
C LYS A 101 -1.42 23.43 1.24
N LYS A 102 -1.95 22.75 2.27
CA LYS A 102 -2.44 23.43 3.47
C LYS A 102 -1.23 23.96 4.23
N LYS A 103 -1.24 25.26 4.58
CA LYS A 103 -0.27 25.82 5.53
C LYS A 103 -0.36 25.01 6.83
N GLN A 104 0.74 24.41 7.26
CA GLN A 104 0.84 23.94 8.64
C GLN A 104 0.86 25.21 9.49
N SER A 105 -0.20 25.42 10.29
CA SER A 105 -0.17 26.42 11.34
C SER A 105 0.87 25.97 12.36
N SER A 106 2.09 26.48 12.23
CA SER A 106 3.10 26.41 13.28
C SER A 106 2.57 27.24 14.45
N ALA A 107 1.91 26.56 15.39
CA ALA A 107 1.76 27.09 16.74
C ALA A 107 3.17 27.15 17.34
N ILE A 108 3.76 28.34 17.31
CA ILE A 108 4.92 28.67 18.12
C ILE A 108 4.41 28.67 19.56
N THR A 109 4.72 27.62 20.31
CA THR A 109 4.63 27.65 21.77
C THR A 109 5.78 28.52 22.26
N VAL A 110 5.42 29.68 22.81
CA VAL A 110 6.27 30.53 23.65
C VAL A 110 6.48 29.84 24.99
#